data_AF-A0A0K9NW83-F1
#
_entry.id   AF-A0A0K9NW83-F1
#
_cell.length_a   1.000
_cell.length_b   1.000
_cell.length_c   1.000
_cell.angle_alpha   90.00
_cell.angle_beta   90.00
_cell.angle_gamma   90.00
#
_symmetry.space_group_name_H-M   'P 1'
#
loop_
_entity.id
_entity.type
_entity.pdbx_description
1 polymer ?
#
loop_
_entity_poly.entity_id
_entity_poly.type
_entity_poly.pdbx_seq_one_letter_code
_entity_poly.pdbx_strand_id
1 'polypeptide(L)'
;MEIKASSSSSSGSVPPAMGSESIEVYFVFMNSDTEYERLKQNRTKEGVDELDIYLSKKHDDFLRSMFKPETYKKKLSLVIVDGFAVEITDYQAELLRGAKEVRLVEKNLELS
;
A
#
# COMPACT_ATOMS: atom_id res chain seq x y z
N MET A 1 -28.23 -42.84 38.65
CA MET A 1 -28.47 -41.71 37.72
C MET A 1 -27.28 -40.79 37.82
N GLU A 2 -26.45 -40.83 36.78
CA GLU A 2 -25.22 -40.06 36.61
C GLU A 2 -25.54 -38.58 36.35
N ILE A 3 -24.71 -37.68 36.88
CA ILE A 3 -24.55 -36.34 36.30
C ILE A 3 -23.07 -36.17 36.00
N LYS A 4 -22.75 -36.33 34.72
CA LYS A 4 -21.40 -36.25 34.16
C LYS A 4 -20.98 -34.79 34.08
N ALA A 5 -19.82 -34.48 34.67
CA ALA A 5 -19.11 -33.23 34.43
C ALA A 5 -18.64 -33.19 32.97
N SER A 6 -18.98 -32.11 32.25
CA SER A 6 -18.47 -31.83 30.91
C SER A 6 -17.64 -30.56 30.98
N SER A 7 -16.34 -30.73 31.17
CA SER A 7 -15.33 -29.72 30.88
C SER A 7 -15.06 -29.73 29.38
N SER A 8 -15.49 -28.68 28.67
CA SER A 8 -15.05 -28.40 27.31
C SER A 8 -14.13 -27.17 27.33
N SER A 9 -12.83 -27.42 27.39
CA SER A 9 -11.79 -26.45 27.05
C SER A 9 -11.79 -26.27 25.54
N SER A 10 -12.46 -25.24 25.02
CA SER A 10 -12.23 -24.76 23.66
C SER A 10 -11.00 -23.86 23.68
N SER A 11 -9.92 -24.37 23.09
CA SER A 11 -8.76 -23.57 22.68
C SER A 11 -9.26 -22.48 21.73
N GLY A 12 -9.38 -21.26 22.24
CA GLY A 12 -9.62 -20.08 21.42
C GLY A 12 -8.39 -19.85 20.55
N SER A 13 -8.45 -20.32 19.31
CA SER A 13 -7.59 -19.85 18.23
C SER A 13 -7.68 -18.33 18.20
N VAL A 14 -6.58 -17.64 18.48
CA VAL A 14 -6.51 -16.19 18.31
C VAL A 14 -6.82 -15.91 16.84
N PRO A 15 -7.89 -15.15 16.52
CA PRO A 15 -8.12 -14.76 15.14
C PRO A 15 -6.92 -13.93 14.68
N PRO A 16 -6.51 -14.04 13.39
CA PRO A 16 -5.48 -13.14 12.87
C PRO A 16 -5.91 -11.71 13.19
N ALA A 17 -5.04 -10.95 13.84
CA ALA A 17 -5.32 -9.59 14.23
C ALA A 17 -5.86 -8.84 13.01
N MET A 18 -7.16 -8.55 13.00
CA MET A 18 -7.75 -7.65 12.03
C MET A 18 -6.93 -6.36 12.14
N GLY A 19 -6.29 -5.96 11.03
CA GLY A 19 -5.52 -4.73 10.96
C GLY A 19 -6.34 -3.57 11.54
N SER A 20 -5.67 -2.63 12.20
CA SER A 20 -6.35 -1.51 12.83
C SER A 20 -7.16 -0.73 11.79
N GLU A 21 -8.33 -0.21 12.19
CA GLU A 21 -9.11 0.71 11.34
C GLU A 21 -8.48 2.11 11.29
N SER A 22 -7.39 2.36 12.03
CA SER A 22 -6.68 3.63 11.95
C SER A 22 -6.08 3.82 10.57
N ILE A 23 -6.33 5.01 10.02
CA ILE A 23 -5.72 5.48 8.79
C ILE A 23 -4.32 5.97 9.12
N GLU A 24 -3.34 5.43 8.43
CA GLU A 24 -1.92 5.69 8.61
C GLU A 24 -1.30 6.05 7.26
N VAL A 25 -0.15 6.72 7.28
CA VAL A 25 0.59 7.00 6.04
C VAL A 25 1.51 5.82 5.74
N TYR A 26 1.44 5.31 4.53
CA TYR A 26 2.32 4.26 4.01
C TYR A 26 3.09 4.76 2.79
N PHE A 27 4.37 4.39 2.71
CA PHE A 27 5.15 4.45 1.49
C PHE A 27 4.99 3.16 0.71
N VAL A 28 4.66 3.27 -0.57
CA VAL A 28 4.49 2.15 -1.49
C VAL A 28 5.51 2.30 -2.61
N PHE A 29 6.38 1.31 -2.78
CA PHE A 29 7.36 1.27 -3.85
C PHE A 29 6.95 0.22 -4.87
N MET A 30 6.80 0.64 -6.12
CA MET A 30 6.39 -0.21 -7.22
C MET A 30 7.60 -0.90 -7.87
N ASN A 31 7.33 -1.98 -8.60
CA ASN A 31 8.29 -2.55 -9.53
C ASN A 31 8.48 -1.59 -10.71
N SER A 32 9.73 -1.22 -10.98
CA SER A 32 10.09 -0.34 -12.09
C SER A 32 9.79 -1.01 -13.43
N ASP A 33 9.12 -0.26 -14.31
CA ASP A 33 8.89 -0.68 -15.70
C ASP A 33 9.83 0.02 -16.67
N THR A 34 9.83 -0.47 -17.91
CA THR A 34 10.71 0.03 -18.99
C THR A 34 10.46 1.51 -19.30
N GLU A 35 9.23 2.01 -19.15
CA GLU A 35 8.89 3.39 -19.48
C GLU A 35 9.38 4.36 -18.40
N TYR A 36 9.26 3.98 -17.13
CA TYR A 36 9.91 4.69 -16.03
C TYR A 36 11.43 4.82 -16.27
N GLU A 37 12.11 3.74 -16.63
CA GLU A 37 13.55 3.77 -16.89
C GLU A 37 13.91 4.63 -18.11
N ARG A 38 13.09 4.61 -19.18
CA ARG A 38 13.25 5.47 -20.36
C ARG A 38 13.13 6.95 -19.97
N LEU A 39 12.07 7.32 -19.25
CA LEU A 39 11.78 8.70 -18.86
C LEU A 39 12.82 9.24 -17.87
N LYS A 40 13.27 8.42 -16.93
CA LYS A 40 14.31 8.76 -15.95
C LYS A 40 15.66 9.12 -16.58
N GLN A 41 15.96 8.62 -17.77
CA GLN A 41 17.18 8.97 -18.49
C GLN A 41 17.14 10.39 -19.08
N ASN A 42 15.95 10.95 -19.31
CA ASN A 42 15.79 12.30 -19.82
C ASN A 42 15.83 13.34 -18.68
N ARG A 43 17.01 13.92 -18.46
CA ARG A 43 17.26 14.87 -17.36
C ARG A 43 17.00 16.34 -17.72
N THR A 44 16.35 16.63 -18.86
CA THR A 44 15.91 18.00 -19.14
C THR A 44 14.75 18.37 -18.22
N LYS A 45 14.42 19.66 -18.14
CA LYS A 45 13.27 20.13 -17.35
C LYS A 45 11.97 19.47 -17.84
N GLU A 46 11.78 19.43 -19.15
CA GLU A 46 10.61 18.80 -19.78
C GLU A 46 10.57 17.29 -19.51
N GLY A 47 11.71 16.61 -19.48
CA GLY A 47 11.79 15.20 -19.12
C GLY A 47 11.41 14.91 -17.67
N VAL A 48 11.79 15.79 -16.74
CA VAL A 48 11.38 15.71 -15.33
C VAL A 48 9.86 15.90 -15.20
N ASP A 49 9.29 16.87 -15.91
CA ASP A 49 7.85 17.13 -15.91
C ASP A 49 7.08 15.93 -16.53
N GLU A 50 7.58 15.35 -17.62
CA GLU A 50 6.99 14.16 -18.25
C GLU A 50 7.02 12.94 -17.30
N LEU A 51 8.14 12.73 -16.61
CA LEU A 51 8.29 11.65 -15.63
C LEU A 51 7.33 11.82 -14.44
N ASP A 52 7.18 13.04 -13.92
CA ASP A 52 6.24 13.33 -12.82
C ASP A 52 4.78 13.04 -13.23
N ILE A 53 4.36 13.51 -14.41
CA ILE A 53 3.03 13.25 -14.95
C ILE A 53 2.79 11.75 -15.12
N TYR A 54 3.76 11.04 -15.71
CA TYR A 54 3.69 9.60 -15.92
C TYR A 54 3.50 8.84 -14.61
N LEU A 55 4.38 9.09 -13.63
CA LEU A 55 4.32 8.40 -12.33
C LEU A 55 3.07 8.76 -11.56
N SER A 56 2.67 10.04 -11.54
CA SER A 56 1.45 10.45 -10.86
C SER A 56 0.22 9.72 -11.39
N LYS A 57 0.08 9.63 -12.71
CA LYS A 57 -0.99 8.89 -13.37
C LYS A 57 -0.92 7.39 -13.07
N LYS A 58 0.26 6.78 -13.20
CA LYS A 58 0.49 5.36 -12.91
C LYS A 58 0.06 5.01 -11.48
N HIS A 59 0.47 5.81 -10.49
CA HIS A 59 0.10 5.59 -9.10
C HIS A 59 -1.41 5.73 -8.86
N ASP A 60 -2.04 6.72 -9.50
CA ASP A 60 -3.49 6.92 -9.38
C ASP A 60 -4.29 5.79 -10.02
N ASP A 61 -3.88 5.31 -11.20
CA ASP A 61 -4.50 4.18 -11.89
C ASP A 61 -4.35 2.89 -11.06
N PHE A 62 -3.18 2.66 -10.48
CA PHE A 62 -2.95 1.53 -9.59
C PHE A 62 -3.87 1.57 -8.35
N LEU A 63 -3.93 2.71 -7.64
CA LEU A 63 -4.78 2.84 -6.46
C LEU A 63 -6.27 2.67 -6.80
N ARG A 64 -6.74 3.22 -7.93
CA ARG A 64 -8.12 3.01 -8.41
C ARG A 64 -8.43 1.55 -8.76
N SER A 65 -7.41 0.79 -9.17
CA SER A 65 -7.59 -0.65 -9.46
C SER A 65 -7.69 -1.50 -8.20
N MET A 66 -7.02 -1.07 -7.12
CA MET A 66 -6.99 -1.79 -5.85
C MET A 66 -8.16 -1.44 -4.94
N PHE A 67 -8.55 -0.16 -4.91
CA PHE A 67 -9.47 0.37 -3.90
C PHE A 67 -10.55 1.25 -4.53
N LYS A 68 -11.69 1.31 -3.84
CA LYS A 68 -12.74 2.25 -4.17
C LYS A 68 -12.22 3.69 -3.97
N PRO A 69 -12.50 4.64 -4.89
CA PRO A 69 -12.23 6.06 -4.64
C PRO A 69 -12.82 6.51 -3.29
N GLU A 70 -12.21 7.53 -2.68
CA GLU A 70 -12.55 8.07 -1.35
C GLU A 70 -12.24 7.14 -0.16
N THR A 71 -11.74 5.92 -0.39
CA THR A 71 -11.28 5.01 0.69
C THR A 71 -9.77 5.08 0.94
N TYR A 72 -9.07 5.95 0.23
CA TYR A 72 -7.63 6.20 0.34
C TYR A 72 -7.35 7.65 -0.05
N LYS A 73 -6.18 8.16 0.34
CA LYS A 73 -5.71 9.48 -0.11
C LYS A 73 -4.24 9.45 -0.47
N LYS A 74 -3.92 9.54 -1.77
CA LYS A 74 -2.53 9.72 -2.22
C LYS A 74 -2.04 11.10 -1.77
N LYS A 75 -0.89 11.14 -1.10
CA LYS A 75 -0.29 12.37 -0.58
C LYS A 75 0.70 12.96 -1.57
N LEU A 76 1.54 12.12 -2.16
CA LEU A 76 2.56 12.51 -3.13
C LEU A 76 3.07 11.31 -3.92
N SER A 77 3.68 11.58 -5.07
CA SER A 77 4.49 10.64 -5.84
C SER A 77 5.97 10.90 -5.56
N LEU A 78 6.76 9.85 -5.38
CA LEU A 78 8.21 9.90 -5.16
C LEU A 78 8.93 9.72 -6.50
N VAL A 79 9.09 10.79 -7.29
CA VAL A 79 9.57 10.69 -8.69
C VAL A 79 10.94 10.01 -8.84
N ILE A 80 11.81 10.11 -7.83
CA ILE A 80 13.14 9.49 -7.83
C ILE A 80 13.06 7.95 -7.79
N VAL A 81 12.03 7.41 -7.15
CA VAL A 81 11.81 5.98 -6.94
C VAL A 81 10.33 5.68 -7.20
N ASP A 82 10.03 5.03 -8.32
CA ASP A 82 8.67 4.62 -8.72
C ASP A 82 7.84 4.13 -7.51
N GLY A 83 7.03 5.02 -6.96
CA GLY A 83 6.51 4.91 -5.61
C GLY A 83 5.81 6.17 -5.12
N PHE A 84 5.05 6.06 -4.04
CA PHE A 84 4.17 7.11 -3.55
C PHE A 84 3.87 6.96 -2.06
N ALA A 85 3.39 8.04 -1.45
CA ALA A 85 2.87 8.01 -0.09
C ALA A 85 1.34 8.08 -0.12
N VAL A 86 0.67 7.26 0.69
CA VAL A 86 -0.80 7.15 0.71
C VAL A 86 -1.30 6.98 2.15
N GLU A 87 -2.41 7.64 2.47
CA GLU A 87 -3.18 7.40 3.69
C GLU A 87 -4.16 6.24 3.46
N ILE A 88 -4.00 5.16 4.21
CA ILE A 88 -4.79 3.91 4.13
C ILE A 88 -4.82 3.18 5.49
N THR A 89 -5.70 2.19 5.63
CA THR A 89 -5.70 1.28 6.79
C THR A 89 -4.60 0.23 6.71
N ASP A 90 -4.28 -0.41 7.82
CA ASP A 90 -3.35 -1.57 7.84
C ASP A 90 -3.84 -2.70 6.93
N TYR A 91 -5.16 -2.94 6.89
CA TYR A 91 -5.75 -3.94 6.01
C TYR A 91 -5.49 -3.62 4.52
N GLN A 92 -5.69 -2.37 4.11
CA GLN A 92 -5.38 -1.94 2.75
C GLN A 92 -3.88 -2.03 2.46
N ALA A 93 -3.01 -1.70 3.42
CA ALA A 93 -1.57 -1.85 3.26
C ALA A 93 -1.16 -3.31 3.01
N GLU A 94 -1.75 -4.27 3.72
CA GLU A 94 -1.54 -5.70 3.49
C GLU A 94 -2.03 -6.14 2.10
N LEU A 95 -3.16 -5.61 1.62
CA LEU A 95 -3.59 -5.85 0.23
C LEU A 95 -2.57 -5.34 -0.80
N LEU A 96 -1.96 -4.17 -0.56
CA LEU A 96 -0.91 -3.65 -1.42
C LEU A 96 0.36 -4.51 -1.37
N ARG A 97 0.76 -5.05 -0.21
CA ARG A 97 1.91 -5.97 -0.10
C ARG A 97 1.73 -7.24 -0.95
N GLY A 98 0.49 -7.67 -1.16
CA GLY A 98 0.16 -8.82 -2.00
C GLY A 98 0.09 -8.53 -3.50
N ALA A 99 0.15 -7.26 -3.92
CA ALA A 99 0.03 -6.89 -5.33
C ALA A 99 1.35 -7.17 -6.09
N LYS A 100 1.26 -7.81 -7.25
CA LYS A 100 2.43 -8.16 -8.09
C LYS A 100 3.20 -6.94 -8.60
N GLU A 101 2.54 -5.79 -8.67
CA GLU A 101 3.10 -4.51 -9.10
C GLU A 101 3.90 -3.84 -7.99
N VAL A 102 3.73 -4.26 -6.74
CA VAL A 102 4.33 -3.63 -5.55
C VAL A 102 5.56 -4.43 -5.13
N ARG A 103 6.66 -3.72 -4.91
CA ARG A 103 7.91 -4.26 -4.40
C ARG A 103 7.97 -4.22 -2.87
N LEU A 104 7.51 -3.11 -2.29
CA LEU A 104 7.63 -2.86 -0.86
C LEU A 104 6.53 -1.91 -0.37
N VAL A 105 6.03 -2.16 0.83
CA VAL A 105 5.13 -1.25 1.56
C VAL A 105 5.71 -1.02 2.95
N GLU A 106 5.91 0.24 3.32
CA GLU A 106 6.46 0.63 4.63
C GLU A 106 5.53 1.62 5.30
N LYS A 107 5.24 1.42 6.59
CA LYS A 107 4.51 2.40 7.39
C LYS A 107 5.43 3.60 7.60
N ASN A 108 4.94 4.81 7.34
CA ASN A 108 5.68 6.02 7.66
C ASN A 108 5.71 6.18 9.18
N LEU A 109 6.91 6.10 9.77
CA LEU A 109 7.12 6.14 11.22
C LEU A 109 7.48 7.53 11.75
N GLU A 110 7.23 8.62 10.99
CA GLU A 110 7.39 9.98 11.51
C GLU A 110 6.37 10.25 12.64
N LEU A 111 6.75 9.79 13.84
CA LEU A 111 6.27 10.04 15.20
C LEU A 111 4.74 10.16 15.36
N SER A 112 4.09 8.99 15.48
CA SER A 112 2.83 8.81 16.22
C SER A 112 2.97 9.21 17.69
#